data_AF-A0A432R7K7-F1
#
_entry.id   AF-A0A432R7K7-F1
#
_cell.length_a   1.000
_cell.length_b   1.000
_cell.length_c   1.000
_cell.angle_alpha   90.00
_cell.angle_beta   90.00
_cell.angle_gamma   90.00
#
_symmetry.space_group_name_H-M   'P 1'
#
loop_
_entity.id
_entity.type
_entity.pdbx_description
1 polymer ?
#
loop_
_entity_poly.entity_id
_entity_poly.type
_entity_poly.pdbx_seq_one_letter_code
_entity_poly.pdbx_strand_id
1 'polypeptide(L)'
;MYKFAPPILYAGVPVPGKIVPYIVGMVRNASVNVSVEVSASGGRGLRLSGQPAPDWRLRIALESFVDVLSERLEEELQVDVSYSVAAHDNVLLPSSSIYAILTTAIVEAVAREGGYSLSSSELLEAARSIDEEAGVGLDYIDALRTALVHGKPMVYRRGEDYFELGRASVKLTMMGEVEVESDISKSLDDNTLSLVAKLTSLATIEAAARLRRGEDPLTYFPALSRIENSCFHLLYGVNPPDKKCKWTPSLQQAFNICVEGEGGEGWLEVSL
;
A
#
# COMPACT_ATOMS: atom_id res chain seq x y z
N MET A 1 -16.73 5.94 -12.99
CA MET A 1 -15.38 6.54 -13.00
C MET A 1 -15.09 7.09 -11.61
N TYR A 2 -13.98 6.67 -11.03
CA TYR A 2 -13.52 7.03 -9.69
C TYR A 2 -12.22 7.84 -9.80
N LYS A 3 -11.98 8.75 -8.86
CA LYS A 3 -10.74 9.54 -8.80
C LYS A 3 -10.22 9.51 -7.37
N PHE A 4 -8.98 9.07 -7.22
CA PHE A 4 -8.36 8.84 -5.92
C PHE A 4 -7.07 9.64 -5.75
N ALA A 5 -6.85 10.17 -4.55
CA ALA A 5 -5.52 10.58 -4.09
C ALA A 5 -4.75 9.33 -3.65
N PRO A 6 -3.56 9.03 -4.19
CA PRO A 6 -2.84 7.80 -3.87
C PRO A 6 -2.42 7.74 -2.39
N PRO A 7 -2.68 6.64 -1.67
CA PRO A 7 -2.08 6.37 -0.38
C PRO A 7 -0.67 5.79 -0.60
N ILE A 8 0.30 6.14 0.25
CA ILE A 8 1.67 5.60 0.20
C ILE A 8 2.14 5.28 1.61
N LEU A 9 2.82 4.15 1.77
CA LEU A 9 3.46 3.79 3.03
C LEU A 9 4.67 4.68 3.26
N TYR A 10 4.64 5.42 4.36
CA TYR A 10 5.77 6.20 4.82
C TYR A 10 6.61 5.45 5.84
N ALA A 11 6.04 4.55 6.65
CA ALA A 11 6.79 3.74 7.62
C ALA A 11 6.08 2.42 7.94
N GLY A 12 6.83 1.46 8.47
CA GLY A 12 6.40 0.12 8.84
C GLY A 12 6.99 -0.94 7.91
N VAL A 13 7.56 -1.99 8.51
CA VAL A 13 8.13 -3.14 7.80
C VAL A 13 7.28 -4.37 8.09
N PRO A 14 6.69 -5.04 7.08
CA PRO A 14 5.94 -6.26 7.32
C PRO A 14 6.86 -7.31 7.94
N VAL A 15 6.34 -8.03 8.93
CA VAL A 15 7.06 -9.13 9.60
C VAL A 15 6.17 -10.37 9.52
N PRO A 16 6.64 -11.47 8.93
CA PRO A 16 5.82 -12.67 8.75
C PRO A 16 5.18 -13.16 10.04
N GLY A 17 3.86 -13.37 10.00
CA GLY A 17 3.08 -13.85 11.15
C GLY A 17 2.94 -12.85 12.31
N LYS A 18 3.36 -11.59 12.15
CA LYS A 18 3.29 -10.57 13.21
C LYS A 18 2.52 -9.35 12.71
N ILE A 19 1.67 -8.81 13.59
CA ILE A 19 0.93 -7.57 13.34
C ILE A 19 1.82 -6.40 13.80
N VAL A 20 2.08 -5.46 12.89
CA VAL A 20 2.90 -4.27 13.12
C VAL A 20 2.16 -3.00 12.66
N PRO A 21 2.47 -1.82 13.22
CA PRO A 21 1.90 -0.57 12.79
C PRO A 21 2.57 -0.04 11.51
N TYR A 22 1.78 0.69 10.71
CA TYR A 22 2.19 1.38 9.49
C TYR A 22 1.81 2.85 9.56
N ILE A 23 2.66 3.72 9.01
CA ILE A 23 2.28 5.10 8.70
C ILE A 23 1.95 5.18 7.22
N VAL A 24 0.74 5.65 6.92
CA VAL A 24 0.28 5.89 5.55
C VAL A 24 0.09 7.38 5.35
N GLY A 25 0.71 7.91 4.29
CA GLY A 25 0.53 9.27 3.83
C GLY A 25 -0.36 9.34 2.59
N MET A 26 -0.91 10.53 2.31
CA MET A 26 -1.75 10.78 1.13
C MET A 26 -1.01 11.71 0.17
N VAL A 27 -0.86 11.28 -1.08
CA VAL A 27 -0.21 12.10 -2.12
C VAL A 27 -1.14 13.22 -2.57
N ARG A 28 -0.63 14.46 -2.57
CA ARG A 28 -1.39 15.67 -2.90
C ARG A 28 -1.28 16.10 -4.35
N ASN A 29 -0.15 15.83 -4.99
CA ASN A 29 0.17 16.25 -6.36
C ASN A 29 0.06 15.12 -7.40
N ALA A 30 -0.68 14.06 -7.08
CA ALA A 30 -1.00 12.97 -7.99
C ALA A 30 -2.44 12.50 -7.80
N SER A 31 -3.03 11.93 -8.85
CA SER A 31 -4.32 11.27 -8.78
C SER A 31 -4.37 10.03 -9.66
N VAL A 32 -5.16 9.05 -9.27
CA VAL A 32 -5.43 7.84 -10.05
C VAL A 32 -6.90 7.86 -10.46
N ASN A 33 -7.14 7.87 -11.76
CA ASN A 33 -8.48 7.74 -12.31
C ASN A 33 -8.73 6.28 -12.63
N VAL A 34 -9.88 5.75 -12.22
CA VAL A 34 -10.24 4.34 -12.41
C VAL A 34 -11.62 4.23 -13.05
N SER A 35 -11.74 3.39 -14.07
CA SER A 35 -13.03 2.91 -14.57
C SER A 35 -13.12 1.42 -14.33
N VAL A 36 -14.26 0.98 -13.79
CA VAL A 36 -14.58 -0.43 -13.58
C VAL A 36 -15.93 -0.68 -14.21
N GLU A 37 -16.00 -1.66 -15.10
CA GLU A 37 -17.23 -2.21 -15.65
C GLU A 37 -17.33 -3.66 -15.18
N VAL A 38 -18.52 -4.04 -14.69
CA VAL A 38 -18.80 -5.37 -14.16
C VAL A 38 -19.90 -5.98 -15.02
N SER A 39 -19.72 -7.21 -15.47
CA SER A 39 -20.78 -7.94 -16.18
C SER A 39 -20.81 -9.40 -15.75
N ALA A 40 -22.02 -9.92 -15.53
CA ALA A 40 -22.25 -11.31 -15.17
C ALA A 40 -22.49 -12.23 -16.38
N SER A 41 -22.40 -11.69 -17.61
CA SER A 41 -22.82 -12.36 -18.85
C SER A 41 -21.68 -12.55 -19.87
N GLY A 42 -20.42 -12.41 -19.44
CA GLY A 42 -19.24 -12.40 -20.31
C GLY A 42 -18.20 -13.50 -20.06
N GLY A 43 -18.44 -14.40 -19.09
CA GLY A 43 -17.47 -15.35 -18.55
C GLY A 43 -16.77 -14.81 -17.30
N ARG A 44 -15.91 -15.63 -16.68
CA ARG A 44 -15.13 -15.26 -15.50
C ARG A 44 -13.77 -14.68 -15.90
N GLY A 45 -13.41 -13.52 -15.35
CA GLY A 45 -12.04 -13.02 -15.44
C GLY A 45 -11.86 -11.51 -15.31
N LEU A 46 -10.60 -11.08 -15.32
CA LEU A 46 -10.18 -9.69 -15.26
C LEU A 46 -9.60 -9.24 -16.62
N ARG A 47 -10.08 -8.11 -17.16
CA ARG A 47 -9.32 -7.36 -18.17
C ARG A 47 -8.76 -6.10 -17.56
N LEU A 48 -7.44 -6.04 -17.46
CA LEU A 48 -6.72 -4.92 -16.87
C LEU A 48 -5.92 -4.14 -17.92
N SER A 49 -6.21 -2.84 -18.02
CA SER A 49 -5.44 -1.86 -18.79
C SER A 49 -5.04 -0.68 -17.89
N GLY A 50 -3.86 -0.10 -18.12
CA GLY A 50 -3.31 0.91 -17.22
C GLY A 50 -2.28 1.80 -17.89
N GLN A 51 -2.19 3.05 -17.40
CA GLN A 51 -1.08 3.96 -17.69
C GLN A 51 -0.52 4.50 -16.37
N PRO A 52 0.73 4.14 -15.98
CA PRO A 52 1.64 3.22 -16.66
C PRO A 52 1.09 1.79 -16.73
N ALA A 53 1.62 0.97 -17.64
CA ALA A 53 1.19 -0.41 -17.81
C ALA A 53 1.36 -1.20 -16.50
N PRO A 54 0.39 -2.03 -16.10
CA PRO A 54 0.48 -2.81 -14.88
C PRO A 54 1.58 -3.87 -15.01
N ASP A 55 2.40 -4.02 -13.97
CA ASP A 55 3.32 -5.13 -13.89
C ASP A 55 2.58 -6.47 -13.68
N TRP A 56 3.32 -7.57 -13.78
CA TRP A 56 2.75 -8.91 -13.70
C TRP A 56 2.28 -9.29 -12.29
N ARG A 57 2.87 -8.72 -11.23
CA ARG A 57 2.48 -9.00 -9.83
C ARG A 57 1.17 -8.33 -9.48
N LEU A 58 1.01 -7.06 -9.88
CA LEU A 58 -0.27 -6.34 -9.78
C LEU A 58 -1.36 -7.10 -10.53
N ARG A 59 -1.06 -7.57 -11.74
CA ARG A 59 -2.00 -8.37 -12.55
C ARG A 59 -2.43 -9.65 -11.83
N ILE A 60 -1.48 -10.47 -11.39
CA ILE A 60 -1.80 -11.74 -10.70
C ILE A 60 -2.58 -11.48 -9.41
N ALA A 61 -2.19 -10.47 -8.63
CA ALA A 61 -2.89 -10.12 -7.38
C ALA A 61 -4.35 -9.71 -7.65
N LEU A 62 -4.61 -8.97 -8.72
CA LEU A 62 -5.96 -8.56 -9.10
C LEU A 62 -6.77 -9.71 -9.72
N GLU A 63 -6.15 -10.57 -10.52
CA GLU A 63 -6.79 -11.76 -11.07
C GLU A 63 -7.25 -12.67 -9.92
N SER A 64 -6.37 -12.96 -8.97
CA SER A 64 -6.72 -13.75 -7.78
C SER A 64 -7.81 -13.09 -6.93
N PHE A 65 -7.82 -11.76 -6.81
CA PHE A 65 -8.86 -11.02 -6.10
C PHE A 65 -10.24 -11.18 -6.78
N VAL A 66 -10.30 -11.00 -8.10
CA VAL A 66 -11.54 -11.13 -8.88
C VAL A 66 -12.03 -12.58 -8.90
N ASP A 67 -11.10 -13.54 -8.94
CA ASP A 67 -11.42 -14.96 -8.86
C ASP A 67 -12.13 -15.33 -7.56
N VAL A 68 -11.58 -14.93 -6.42
CA VAL A 68 -12.20 -15.16 -5.11
C VAL A 68 -13.53 -14.40 -4.98
N LEU A 69 -13.59 -13.16 -5.48
CA LEU A 69 -14.84 -12.39 -5.46
C LEU A 69 -15.95 -13.07 -6.26
N SER A 70 -15.62 -13.61 -7.44
CA SER A 70 -16.55 -14.37 -8.29
C SER A 70 -17.05 -15.63 -7.59
N GLU A 71 -16.14 -16.38 -6.95
CA GLU A 71 -16.47 -17.59 -6.20
C GLU A 71 -17.40 -17.31 -5.01
N ARG A 72 -17.15 -16.23 -4.25
CA ARG A 72 -17.98 -15.85 -3.11
C ARG A 72 -19.38 -15.40 -3.48
N LEU A 73 -19.52 -14.79 -4.65
CA LEU A 73 -20.81 -14.37 -5.17
C LEU A 73 -21.54 -15.50 -5.89
N GLU A 74 -20.87 -16.65 -6.10
CA GLU A 74 -21.38 -17.76 -6.92
C GLU A 74 -21.78 -17.30 -8.34
N GLU A 75 -21.08 -16.31 -8.88
CA GLU A 75 -21.34 -15.68 -10.18
C GLU A 75 -20.07 -15.60 -11.04
N GLU A 76 -20.21 -15.84 -12.35
CA GLU A 76 -19.11 -15.65 -13.31
C GLU A 76 -18.97 -14.16 -13.66
N LEU A 77 -18.15 -13.45 -12.88
CA LEU A 77 -17.91 -12.03 -13.10
C LEU A 77 -16.81 -11.80 -14.14
N GLN A 78 -17.14 -11.05 -15.18
CA GLN A 78 -16.18 -10.38 -16.04
C GLN A 78 -16.00 -8.94 -15.54
N VAL A 79 -14.81 -8.62 -15.05
CA VAL A 79 -14.47 -7.30 -14.52
C VAL A 79 -13.46 -6.63 -15.45
N ASP A 80 -13.87 -5.53 -16.07
CA ASP A 80 -13.04 -4.74 -16.97
C ASP A 80 -12.57 -3.47 -16.24
N VAL A 81 -11.27 -3.40 -15.97
CA VAL A 81 -10.62 -2.33 -15.20
C VAL A 81 -9.66 -1.55 -16.10
N SER A 82 -9.84 -0.23 -16.12
CA SER A 82 -8.88 0.70 -16.72
C SER A 82 -8.46 1.77 -15.71
N TYR A 83 -7.17 2.12 -15.69
CA TYR A 83 -6.67 3.20 -14.84
C TYR A 83 -5.66 4.10 -15.53
N SER A 84 -5.58 5.35 -15.08
CA SER A 84 -4.54 6.30 -15.46
C SER A 84 -4.02 7.07 -14.26
N VAL A 85 -2.70 7.15 -14.15
CA VAL A 85 -2.00 7.93 -13.14
C VAL A 85 -1.72 9.32 -13.71
N ALA A 86 -2.34 10.33 -13.12
CA ALA A 86 -2.03 11.72 -13.38
C ALA A 86 -1.12 12.25 -12.26
N ALA A 87 0.19 12.22 -12.48
CA ALA A 87 1.22 12.73 -11.57
C ALA A 87 2.13 13.72 -12.31
N HIS A 88 2.71 14.67 -11.57
CA HIS A 88 3.78 15.52 -12.09
C HIS A 88 5.02 14.65 -12.39
N ASP A 89 5.74 14.90 -13.49
CA ASP A 89 7.05 14.31 -13.83
C ASP A 89 7.14 12.76 -13.94
N ASN A 90 6.10 12.07 -14.41
CA ASN A 90 6.13 10.60 -14.64
C ASN A 90 6.50 9.77 -13.39
N VAL A 91 6.18 10.25 -12.19
CA VAL A 91 6.50 9.54 -10.95
C VAL A 91 5.77 8.20 -10.88
N LEU A 92 6.51 7.14 -10.55
CA LEU A 92 5.99 5.79 -10.33
C LEU A 92 5.32 5.70 -8.95
N LEU A 93 4.12 5.15 -8.91
CA LEU A 93 3.44 4.78 -7.68
C LEU A 93 3.73 3.31 -7.35
N PRO A 94 3.85 2.94 -6.05
CA PRO A 94 4.00 1.54 -5.67
C PRO A 94 2.82 0.70 -6.16
N SER A 95 3.08 -0.53 -6.59
CA SER A 95 2.00 -1.44 -7.02
C SER A 95 1.02 -1.78 -5.91
N SER A 96 1.45 -1.75 -4.64
CA SER A 96 0.54 -1.84 -3.48
C SER A 96 -0.48 -0.70 -3.40
N SER A 97 -0.06 0.53 -3.71
CA SER A 97 -0.95 1.70 -3.73
C SER A 97 -1.98 1.59 -4.85
N ILE A 98 -1.55 1.18 -6.05
CA ILE A 98 -2.46 0.95 -7.18
C ILE A 98 -3.42 -0.21 -6.87
N TYR A 99 -2.92 -1.31 -6.32
CA TYR A 99 -3.75 -2.46 -5.93
C TYR A 99 -4.85 -2.08 -4.94
N ALA A 100 -4.50 -1.36 -3.87
CA ALA A 100 -5.46 -0.89 -2.87
C ALA A 100 -6.56 -0.02 -3.51
N ILE A 101 -6.19 0.86 -4.44
CA ILE A 101 -7.13 1.70 -5.21
C ILE A 101 -8.06 0.86 -6.09
N LEU A 102 -7.49 -0.05 -6.89
CA LEU A 102 -8.26 -0.81 -7.87
C LEU A 102 -9.22 -1.78 -7.19
N THR A 103 -8.78 -2.50 -6.17
CA THR A 103 -9.63 -3.42 -5.41
C THR A 103 -10.75 -2.69 -4.66
N THR A 104 -10.48 -1.50 -4.12
CA THR A 104 -11.52 -0.64 -3.55
C THR A 104 -12.58 -0.28 -4.60
N ALA A 105 -12.15 0.17 -5.78
CA ALA A 105 -13.05 0.52 -6.88
C ALA A 105 -13.83 -0.69 -7.42
N ILE A 106 -13.24 -1.88 -7.45
CA ILE A 106 -13.89 -3.13 -7.86
C ILE A 106 -15.01 -3.48 -6.89
N VAL A 107 -14.73 -3.50 -5.58
CA VAL A 107 -15.74 -3.81 -4.56
C VAL A 107 -16.90 -2.81 -4.62
N GLU A 108 -16.61 -1.51 -4.75
CA GLU A 108 -17.65 -0.49 -4.91
C GLU A 108 -18.48 -0.68 -6.19
N ALA A 109 -17.83 -1.02 -7.31
CA ALA A 109 -18.51 -1.21 -8.59
C ALA A 109 -19.42 -2.44 -8.57
N VAL A 110 -18.93 -3.57 -8.02
CA VAL A 110 -19.71 -4.81 -7.89
C VAL A 110 -20.90 -4.61 -6.96
N ALA A 111 -20.71 -3.96 -5.81
CA ALA A 111 -21.82 -3.65 -4.91
C ALA A 111 -22.88 -2.77 -5.59
N ARG A 112 -22.45 -1.75 -6.35
CA ARG A 112 -23.35 -0.86 -7.07
C ARG A 112 -24.12 -1.56 -8.18
N GLU A 113 -23.48 -2.46 -8.92
CA GLU A 113 -24.14 -3.28 -9.94
C GLU A 113 -25.23 -4.16 -9.32
N GLY A 114 -24.97 -4.71 -8.14
CA GLY A 114 -25.97 -5.43 -7.34
C GLY A 114 -27.05 -4.54 -6.68
N GLY A 115 -27.01 -3.21 -6.87
CA GLY A 115 -27.96 -2.27 -6.27
C GLY A 115 -27.71 -1.93 -4.79
N TYR A 116 -26.53 -2.26 -4.27
CA TYR A 116 -26.12 -1.99 -2.90
C TYR A 116 -25.22 -0.76 -2.80
N SER A 117 -25.25 -0.13 -1.61
CA SER A 117 -24.30 0.90 -1.21
C SER A 117 -23.63 0.44 0.07
N LEU A 118 -22.32 0.25 0.05
CA LEU A 118 -21.55 -0.17 1.21
C LEU A 118 -21.14 1.04 2.05
N SER A 119 -21.19 0.89 3.37
CA SER A 119 -20.47 1.77 4.29
C SER A 119 -18.95 1.56 4.16
N SER A 120 -18.16 2.53 4.65
CA SER A 120 -16.70 2.42 4.67
C SER A 120 -16.21 1.14 5.36
N SER A 121 -16.84 0.74 6.47
CA SER A 121 -16.50 -0.48 7.19
C SER A 121 -16.82 -1.74 6.40
N GLU A 122 -17.97 -1.79 5.73
CA GLU A 122 -18.36 -2.96 4.92
C GLU A 122 -17.46 -3.12 3.70
N LEU A 123 -17.09 -2.01 3.05
CA LEU A 123 -16.15 -2.00 1.93
C LEU A 123 -14.77 -2.53 2.36
N LEU A 124 -14.22 -2.01 3.46
CA LEU A 124 -12.91 -2.43 3.98
C LEU A 124 -12.93 -3.90 4.40
N GLU A 125 -13.99 -4.35 5.08
CA GLU A 125 -14.15 -5.75 5.50
C GLU A 125 -14.25 -6.70 4.30
N ALA A 126 -15.08 -6.34 3.31
CA ALA A 126 -15.24 -7.14 2.10
C ALA A 126 -13.91 -7.29 1.35
N ALA A 127 -13.22 -6.17 1.11
CA ALA A 127 -11.93 -6.18 0.40
C ALA A 127 -10.87 -6.98 1.16
N ARG A 128 -10.74 -6.80 2.48
CA ARG A 128 -9.78 -7.55 3.30
C ARG A 128 -10.07 -9.05 3.27
N SER A 129 -11.35 -9.42 3.44
CA SER A 129 -11.72 -10.83 3.49
C SER A 129 -11.45 -11.53 2.16
N ILE A 130 -11.59 -10.84 1.02
CA ILE A 130 -11.23 -11.37 -0.30
C ILE A 130 -9.70 -11.50 -0.42
N ASP A 131 -8.94 -10.49 0.00
CA ASP A 131 -7.46 -10.54 -0.01
C ASP A 131 -6.90 -11.73 0.76
N GLU A 132 -7.44 -12.02 1.94
CA GLU A 132 -7.01 -13.13 2.79
C GLU A 132 -7.12 -14.48 2.07
N GLU A 133 -8.21 -14.69 1.35
CA GLU A 133 -8.44 -15.92 0.58
C GLU A 133 -7.68 -15.92 -0.76
N ALA A 134 -7.48 -14.75 -1.37
CA ALA A 134 -6.68 -14.58 -2.58
C ALA A 134 -5.15 -14.69 -2.33
N GLY A 135 -4.72 -14.88 -1.08
CA GLY A 135 -3.29 -14.95 -0.73
C GLY A 135 -2.57 -13.59 -0.81
N VAL A 136 -3.32 -12.49 -0.79
CA VAL A 136 -2.83 -11.09 -0.79
C VAL A 136 -3.18 -10.37 0.53
N GLY A 137 -3.60 -11.13 1.56
CA GLY A 137 -3.94 -10.64 2.90
C GLY A 137 -2.75 -10.03 3.66
N LEU A 138 -2.36 -8.83 3.26
CA LEU A 138 -1.18 -8.11 3.73
C LEU A 138 -1.64 -6.88 4.52
N ASP A 139 -1.29 -6.80 5.81
CA ASP A 139 -1.77 -5.76 6.74
C ASP A 139 -1.51 -4.33 6.24
N TYR A 140 -0.47 -4.11 5.44
CA TYR A 140 -0.18 -2.80 4.87
C TYR A 140 -1.07 -2.43 3.68
N ILE A 141 -1.65 -3.41 2.96
CA ILE A 141 -2.69 -3.16 1.95
C ILE A 141 -3.96 -2.67 2.64
N ASP A 142 -4.33 -3.28 3.76
CA ASP A 142 -5.45 -2.80 4.58
C ASP A 142 -5.19 -1.37 5.09
N ALA A 143 -3.96 -1.07 5.51
CA ALA A 143 -3.57 0.28 5.90
C ALA A 143 -3.77 1.29 4.75
N LEU A 144 -3.31 0.95 3.54
CA LEU A 144 -3.45 1.77 2.34
C LEU A 144 -4.94 1.99 1.99
N ARG A 145 -5.76 0.93 2.01
CA ARG A 145 -7.21 1.05 1.75
C ARG A 145 -7.92 1.87 2.82
N THR A 146 -7.57 1.69 4.09
CA THR A 146 -8.16 2.47 5.20
C THR A 146 -7.86 3.96 5.01
N ALA A 147 -6.61 4.32 4.69
CA ALA A 147 -6.23 5.69 4.38
C ALA A 147 -6.94 6.25 3.14
N LEU A 148 -7.08 5.43 2.10
CA LEU A 148 -7.81 5.78 0.87
C LEU A 148 -9.28 6.11 1.14
N VAL A 149 -10.00 5.21 1.83
CA VAL A 149 -11.44 5.32 2.11
C VAL A 149 -11.74 6.52 3.00
N HIS A 150 -10.87 6.81 3.97
CA HIS A 150 -11.02 7.98 4.84
C HIS A 150 -10.42 9.28 4.26
N GLY A 151 -9.61 9.19 3.20
CA GLY A 151 -8.96 10.31 2.54
C GLY A 151 -7.96 11.06 3.44
N LYS A 152 -7.33 10.37 4.40
CA LYS A 152 -6.54 10.99 5.48
C LYS A 152 -5.23 10.25 5.73
N PRO A 153 -4.13 10.96 6.04
CA PRO A 153 -2.92 10.33 6.55
C PRO A 153 -3.16 9.75 7.93
N MET A 154 -2.57 8.58 8.21
CA MET A 154 -2.86 7.85 9.45
C MET A 154 -1.75 6.90 9.88
N VAL A 155 -1.80 6.51 11.14
CA VAL A 155 -1.19 5.29 11.66
C VAL A 155 -2.25 4.20 11.68
N TYR A 156 -1.94 3.05 11.12
CA TYR A 156 -2.81 1.88 11.10
C TYR A 156 -2.10 0.67 11.70
N ARG A 157 -2.82 -0.10 12.50
CA ARG A 157 -2.41 -1.43 12.96
C ARG A 157 -3.63 -2.34 12.92
N ARG A 158 -3.51 -3.51 12.27
CA ARG A 158 -4.64 -4.44 12.13
C ARG A 158 -5.20 -4.84 13.50
N GLY A 159 -6.51 -4.80 13.63
CA GLY A 159 -7.24 -5.12 14.87
C GLY A 159 -7.34 -3.95 15.87
N GLU A 160 -6.79 -2.78 15.54
CA GLU A 160 -6.91 -1.55 16.31
C GLU A 160 -7.60 -0.46 15.45
N ASP A 161 -8.14 0.56 16.10
CA ASP A 161 -8.60 1.77 15.40
C ASP A 161 -7.40 2.52 14.80
N TYR A 162 -7.61 3.16 13.64
CA TYR A 162 -6.59 4.01 13.06
C TYR A 162 -6.48 5.34 13.83
N PHE A 163 -5.29 5.93 13.77
CA PHE A 163 -5.03 7.26 14.32
C PHE A 163 -4.71 8.22 13.19
N GLU A 164 -5.54 9.25 13.01
CA GLU A 164 -5.26 10.33 12.06
C GLU A 164 -3.98 11.06 12.46
N LEU A 165 -3.10 11.26 11.47
CA LEU A 165 -1.89 12.05 11.66
C LEU A 165 -2.13 13.53 11.31
N GLY A 166 -1.13 14.36 11.58
CA GLY A 166 -1.23 15.81 11.48
C GLY A 166 -1.30 16.36 10.05
N ARG A 167 -0.93 17.64 9.91
CA ARG A 167 -0.82 18.31 8.60
C ARG A 167 0.65 18.46 8.17
N ALA A 168 1.51 17.52 8.54
CA ALA A 168 2.88 17.55 8.04
C ALA A 168 2.84 17.26 6.53
N SER A 169 3.84 17.75 5.80
CA SER A 169 4.05 17.34 4.43
C SER A 169 5.52 17.05 4.21
N VAL A 170 5.77 16.06 3.37
CA VAL A 170 7.12 15.65 2.99
C VAL A 170 7.17 15.50 1.47
N LYS A 171 8.30 15.87 0.88
CA LYS A 171 8.58 15.58 -0.52
C LYS A 171 9.35 14.26 -0.61
N LEU A 172 8.75 13.29 -1.30
CA LEU A 172 9.37 11.99 -1.53
C LEU A 172 9.70 11.81 -3.00
N THR A 173 10.92 11.38 -3.28
CA THR A 173 11.33 10.87 -4.59
C THR A 173 11.16 9.36 -4.59
N MET A 174 10.59 8.85 -5.67
CA MET A 174 10.32 7.42 -5.86
C MET A 174 11.35 6.84 -6.83
N MET A 175 12.22 5.97 -6.34
CA MET A 175 13.40 5.51 -7.10
C MET A 175 13.22 4.14 -7.77
N GLY A 176 12.12 3.43 -7.50
CA GLY A 176 11.79 2.15 -8.15
C GLY A 176 11.60 0.98 -7.18
N GLU A 177 11.24 -0.18 -7.73
CA GLU A 177 10.96 -1.43 -7.01
C GLU A 177 12.09 -2.45 -7.17
N VAL A 178 12.33 -3.24 -6.14
CA VAL A 178 13.18 -4.44 -6.17
C VAL A 178 12.38 -5.62 -5.66
N GLU A 179 12.67 -6.81 -6.19
CA GLU A 179 12.04 -8.03 -5.73
C GLU A 179 12.55 -8.40 -4.34
N VAL A 180 11.65 -8.91 -3.49
CA VAL A 180 12.00 -9.42 -2.17
C VAL A 180 12.01 -10.94 -2.18
N GLU A 181 13.06 -11.55 -1.65
CA GLU A 181 13.11 -12.99 -1.45
C GLU A 181 12.44 -13.34 -0.11
N SER A 182 11.29 -14.02 -0.16
CA SER A 182 10.55 -14.38 1.06
C SER A 182 11.22 -15.46 1.91
N ASP A 183 12.20 -16.19 1.36
CA ASP A 183 12.79 -17.37 1.98
C ASP A 183 13.73 -17.05 3.15
N ILE A 184 14.27 -15.84 3.21
CA ILE A 184 15.20 -15.45 4.28
C ILE A 184 14.47 -15.39 5.63
N SER A 185 13.29 -14.78 5.66
CA SER A 185 12.47 -14.72 6.88
C SER A 185 12.08 -16.11 7.42
N LYS A 186 11.96 -17.12 6.56
CA LYS A 186 11.65 -18.51 6.95
C LYS A 186 12.77 -19.18 7.74
N SER A 187 13.99 -18.64 7.67
CA SER A 187 15.15 -19.13 8.42
C SER A 187 15.25 -18.57 9.85
N LEU A 188 14.43 -17.55 10.18
CA LEU A 188 14.43 -16.91 11.50
C LEU A 188 13.42 -17.60 12.42
N ASP A 189 13.79 -17.80 13.69
CA ASP A 189 12.88 -18.33 14.69
C ASP A 189 11.86 -17.28 15.16
N ASP A 190 10.76 -17.73 15.78
CA ASP A 190 9.66 -16.87 16.19
C ASP A 190 10.07 -15.77 17.20
N ASN A 191 11.07 -16.03 18.06
CA ASN A 191 11.53 -15.00 19.00
C ASN A 191 12.27 -13.90 18.25
N THR A 192 13.11 -14.26 17.27
CA THR A 192 13.79 -13.29 16.41
C THR A 192 12.78 -12.46 15.63
N LEU A 193 11.78 -13.09 15.01
CA LEU A 193 10.68 -12.38 14.34
C LEU A 193 9.93 -11.43 15.29
N SER A 194 9.67 -11.86 16.54
CA SER A 194 9.00 -11.03 17.55
C SER A 194 9.84 -9.83 17.98
N LEU A 195 11.17 -9.98 18.08
CA LEU A 195 12.08 -8.87 18.36
C LEU A 195 12.13 -7.86 17.21
N VAL A 196 12.19 -8.35 15.97
CA VAL A 196 12.15 -7.51 14.77
C VAL A 196 10.82 -6.75 14.69
N ALA A 197 9.70 -7.44 14.92
CA ALA A 197 8.36 -6.82 14.97
C ALA A 197 8.29 -5.72 16.04
N LYS A 198 8.86 -5.93 17.22
CA LYS A 198 8.93 -4.91 18.27
C LYS A 198 9.79 -3.72 17.86
N LEU A 199 10.93 -3.95 17.23
CA LEU A 199 11.83 -2.89 16.76
C LEU A 199 11.16 -2.01 15.69
N THR A 200 10.58 -2.61 14.65
CA THR A 200 9.86 -1.85 13.62
C THR A 200 8.66 -1.12 14.21
N SER A 201 7.90 -1.75 15.10
CA SER A 201 6.74 -1.11 15.74
C SER A 201 7.14 0.14 16.54
N LEU A 202 8.22 0.05 17.34
CA LEU A 202 8.71 1.18 18.10
C LEU A 202 9.24 2.31 17.20
N ALA A 203 9.92 1.96 16.10
CA ALA A 203 10.40 2.95 15.13
C ALA A 203 9.23 3.69 14.45
N THR A 204 8.19 2.96 14.03
CA THR A 204 6.98 3.54 13.45
C THR A 204 6.25 4.45 14.45
N ILE A 205 6.07 4.00 15.69
CA ILE A 205 5.38 4.78 16.73
C ILE A 205 6.16 6.05 17.09
N GLU A 206 7.49 5.97 17.18
CA GLU A 206 8.34 7.13 17.43
C GLU A 206 8.25 8.14 16.28
N ALA A 207 8.28 7.67 15.01
CA ALA A 207 8.09 8.54 13.86
C ALA A 207 6.71 9.22 13.87
N ALA A 208 5.64 8.48 14.19
CA ALA A 208 4.30 9.04 14.34
C ALA A 208 4.22 10.08 15.46
N ALA A 209 4.87 9.83 16.60
CA ALA A 209 4.91 10.77 17.72
C ALA A 209 5.61 12.08 17.33
N ARG A 210 6.71 12.01 16.57
CA ARG A 210 7.44 13.19 16.06
C ARG A 210 6.64 13.99 15.05
N LEU A 211 5.99 13.31 14.09
CA LEU A 211 5.07 13.94 13.14
C LEU A 211 3.97 14.72 13.86
N ARG A 212 3.38 14.13 14.90
CA ARG A 212 2.34 14.79 15.71
C ARG A 212 2.83 16.01 16.49
N ARG A 213 4.12 16.06 16.85
CA ARG A 213 4.75 17.23 17.47
C ARG A 213 5.13 18.31 16.44
N GLY A 214 4.93 18.05 15.14
CA GLY A 214 5.32 18.94 14.07
C GLY A 214 6.83 18.98 13.83
N GLU A 215 7.57 17.94 14.24
CA GLU A 215 8.99 17.82 13.92
C GLU A 215 9.16 17.58 12.41
N ASP A 216 10.16 18.22 11.81
CA ASP A 216 10.48 18.05 10.39
C ASP A 216 10.93 16.60 10.11
N PRO A 217 10.27 15.87 9.18
CA PRO A 217 10.67 14.53 8.74
C PRO A 217 12.16 14.37 8.46
N LEU A 218 12.83 15.40 7.92
CA LEU A 218 14.26 15.35 7.60
C LEU A 218 15.15 15.11 8.83
N THR A 219 14.68 15.46 10.02
CA THR A 219 15.46 15.36 11.26
C THR A 219 15.56 13.94 11.81
N TYR A 220 14.53 13.10 11.58
CA TYR A 220 14.48 11.73 12.12
C TYR A 220 14.46 10.66 11.02
N PHE A 221 14.18 11.00 9.77
CA PHE A 221 14.17 10.05 8.65
C PHE A 221 15.48 9.24 8.56
N PRO A 222 16.70 9.81 8.70
CA PRO A 222 17.93 9.02 8.64
C PRO A 222 18.04 7.94 9.74
N ALA A 223 17.42 8.14 10.91
CA ALA A 223 17.37 7.14 11.96
C ALA A 223 16.32 6.05 11.63
N LEU A 224 15.12 6.47 11.20
CA LEU A 224 14.06 5.57 10.75
C LEU A 224 14.53 4.67 9.61
N SER A 225 15.12 5.26 8.56
CA SER A 225 15.66 4.54 7.40
C SER A 225 16.70 3.51 7.77
N ARG A 226 17.60 3.81 8.70
CA ARG A 226 18.60 2.84 9.17
C ARG A 226 17.95 1.62 9.81
N ILE A 227 16.93 1.83 10.63
CA ILE A 227 16.22 0.75 11.30
C ILE A 227 15.44 -0.07 10.27
N GLU A 228 14.63 0.57 9.44
CA GLU A 228 13.76 -0.13 8.48
C GLU A 228 14.57 -0.84 7.40
N ASN A 229 15.62 -0.22 6.85
CA ASN A 229 16.49 -0.87 5.87
C ASN A 229 17.20 -2.09 6.47
N SER A 230 17.59 -2.03 7.75
CA SER A 230 18.18 -3.18 8.44
C SER A 230 17.14 -4.30 8.62
N CYS A 231 15.88 -3.96 8.92
CA CYS A 231 14.81 -4.94 9.00
C CYS A 231 14.50 -5.55 7.63
N PHE A 232 14.44 -4.74 6.57
CA PHE A 232 14.26 -5.24 5.20
C PHE A 232 15.39 -6.17 4.77
N HIS A 233 16.64 -5.81 5.07
CA HIS A 233 17.78 -6.68 4.78
C HIS A 233 17.71 -8.00 5.55
N LEU A 234 17.40 -7.94 6.85
CA LEU A 234 17.30 -9.12 7.71
C LEU A 234 16.16 -10.06 7.31
N LEU A 235 15.00 -9.52 6.94
CA LEU A 235 13.80 -10.31 6.65
C LEU A 235 13.75 -10.78 5.19
N TYR A 236 14.25 -9.96 4.26
CA TYR A 236 14.00 -10.12 2.83
C TYR A 236 15.28 -10.09 1.97
N GLY A 237 16.46 -9.97 2.59
CA GLY A 237 17.76 -9.99 1.89
C GLY A 237 18.07 -8.77 1.04
N VAL A 238 17.18 -7.77 1.02
CA VAL A 238 17.36 -6.60 0.15
C VAL A 238 18.53 -5.77 0.66
N ASN A 239 19.45 -5.42 -0.25
CA ASN A 239 20.56 -4.55 0.11
C ASN A 239 20.05 -3.16 0.54
N PRO A 240 20.55 -2.59 1.65
CA PRO A 240 20.19 -1.23 2.05
C PRO A 240 20.50 -0.22 0.93
N PRO A 241 19.60 0.73 0.65
CA PRO A 241 19.83 1.77 -0.34
C PRO A 241 20.73 2.88 0.24
N ASP A 242 21.00 3.91 -0.57
CA ASP A 242 21.77 5.09 -0.14
C ASP A 242 21.20 5.75 1.13
N LYS A 243 22.07 6.47 1.86
CA LYS A 243 21.81 6.98 3.22
C LYS A 243 20.58 7.88 3.38
N LYS A 244 20.02 8.41 2.29
CA LYS A 244 18.84 9.30 2.29
C LYS A 244 17.54 8.58 1.90
N CYS A 245 17.59 7.28 1.70
CA CYS A 245 16.48 6.48 1.18
C CYS A 245 16.14 5.32 2.10
N LYS A 246 14.94 4.78 1.94
CA LYS A 246 14.55 3.55 2.61
C LYS A 246 13.61 2.71 1.77
N TRP A 247 13.58 1.43 2.11
CA TRP A 247 12.61 0.48 1.58
C TRP A 247 11.25 0.64 2.29
N THR A 248 10.19 0.50 1.50
CA THR A 248 8.80 0.38 1.94
C THR A 248 8.17 -0.81 1.23
N PRO A 249 7.20 -1.52 1.81
CA PRO A 249 6.67 -2.72 1.18
C PRO A 249 5.76 -2.36 -0.01
N SER A 250 5.85 -3.16 -1.07
CA SER A 250 4.95 -3.19 -2.23
C SER A 250 4.46 -4.64 -2.45
N LEU A 251 3.71 -4.94 -3.50
CA LEU A 251 3.21 -6.30 -3.77
C LEU A 251 4.37 -7.27 -4.05
N GLN A 252 4.77 -8.08 -3.05
CA GLN A 252 5.93 -8.99 -3.15
C GLN A 252 7.22 -8.30 -3.64
N GLN A 253 7.35 -7.01 -3.35
CA GLN A 253 8.47 -6.16 -3.73
C GLN A 253 8.77 -5.18 -2.59
N ALA A 254 9.97 -4.61 -2.59
CA ALA A 254 10.30 -3.43 -1.80
C ALA A 254 10.42 -2.22 -2.74
N PHE A 255 9.76 -1.12 -2.38
CA PHE A 255 9.81 0.14 -3.11
C PHE A 255 10.72 1.13 -2.41
N ASN A 256 11.54 1.83 -3.17
CA ASN A 256 12.51 2.77 -2.64
C ASN A 256 11.93 4.19 -2.58
N ILE A 257 11.90 4.76 -1.37
CA ILE A 257 11.51 6.15 -1.14
C ILE A 257 12.68 6.94 -0.55
N CYS A 258 12.91 8.15 -1.07
CA CYS A 258 13.93 9.06 -0.57
C CYS A 258 13.27 10.38 -0.17
N VAL A 259 13.75 11.00 0.91
CA VAL A 259 13.35 12.39 1.20
C VAL A 259 14.27 13.32 0.45
N GLU A 260 13.70 14.27 -0.29
CA GLU A 260 14.50 15.32 -0.90
C GLU A 260 15.13 16.21 0.16
N GLY A 261 16.43 16.45 0.02
CA GLY A 261 17.01 17.74 0.35
C GLY A 261 17.32 18.44 -0.97
N GLU A 262 16.44 19.36 -1.38
CA GLU A 262 16.57 20.29 -2.51
C GLU A 262 17.12 19.71 -3.84
N GLY A 263 16.23 19.41 -4.81
CA GLY A 263 16.55 19.55 -6.24
C GLY A 263 16.67 18.30 -7.11
N GLY A 264 15.84 17.27 -6.93
CA GLY A 264 15.64 16.18 -7.89
C GLY A 264 14.40 16.39 -8.77
N GLU A 265 14.46 15.98 -10.03
CA GLU A 265 13.27 15.93 -10.89
C GLU A 265 12.36 14.77 -10.44
N GLY A 266 11.04 15.01 -10.33
CA GLY A 266 10.04 14.02 -9.95
C GLY A 266 9.89 13.73 -8.46
N TRP A 267 8.96 14.44 -7.79
CA TRP A 267 8.63 14.25 -6.37
C TRP A 267 7.12 14.17 -6.14
N LEU A 268 6.74 13.46 -5.08
CA LEU A 268 5.38 13.43 -4.53
C LEU A 268 5.34 14.24 -3.24
N GLU A 269 4.43 15.21 -3.15
CA GLU A 269 4.10 15.84 -1.88
C GLU A 269 3.12 14.92 -1.16
N VAL A 270 3.61 14.33 -0.08
CA VAL A 270 2.85 13.40 0.74
C VAL A 270 2.45 14.11 2.01
N SER A 271 1.13 14.19 2.24
CA SER A 271 0.58 14.57 3.53
C SER A 271 0.87 13.47 4.54
N LEU A 272 1.45 13.85 5.67
CA LEU A 272 1.74 12.98 6.81
C LEU A 272 1.10 13.51 8.08
#